data_AF-A0A1R1XIE2-F1
#
_entry.id   AF-A0A1R1XIE2-F1
#
_cell.length_a   1.000
_cell.length_b   1.000
_cell.length_c   1.000
_cell.angle_alpha   90.00
_cell.angle_beta   90.00
_cell.angle_gamma   90.00
#
_symmetry.space_group_name_H-M   'P 1'
#
loop_
_entity.id
_entity.type
_entity.pdbx_description
1 polymer ?
#
loop_
_entity_poly.entity_id
_entity_poly.type
_entity_poly.pdbx_seq_one_letter_code
_entity_poly.pdbx_strand_id
1 'polypeptide(L)'
;MQKEKDYIDDLSLEIELLDEDTKIDYKIGDTFIKLTVSEAIERIESEKESLDATTDKMKQQISDLKSEMDELKAQLYSKFGNSINLDKD
;
A
#
# COMPACT_ATOMS: atom_id res chain seq x y z
N MET A 1 7.51 -1.00 14.30
CA MET A 1 6.84 0.22 13.84
C MET A 1 7.60 1.50 14.20
N GLN A 2 7.56 2.04 15.43
CA GLN A 2 8.27 3.32 15.71
C GLN A 2 9.79 3.23 15.47
N LYS A 3 10.46 2.22 16.04
CA LYS A 3 11.91 2.01 15.86
C LYS A 3 12.33 1.75 14.41
N GLU A 4 11.47 1.09 13.63
CA GLU A 4 11.76 0.83 12.21
C GLU A 4 11.60 2.10 11.38
N LYS A 5 10.61 2.93 11.72
CA LYS A 5 10.43 4.24 11.10
C LYS A 5 11.62 5.15 11.39
N ASP A 6 12.04 5.25 12.66
CA ASP A 6 13.21 6.04 13.05
C ASP A 6 14.47 5.54 12.30
N TYR A 7 14.65 4.23 12.18
CA TYR A 7 15.76 3.64 11.41
C TYR A 7 15.72 3.98 9.91
N ILE A 8 14.54 3.97 9.28
CA ILE A 8 14.38 4.33 7.87
C ILE A 8 14.62 5.83 7.66
N ASP A 9 14.14 6.66 8.57
CA ASP A 9 14.33 8.12 8.52
C ASP A 9 15.83 8.46 8.66
N ASP A 10 16.54 7.82 9.59
CA ASP A 10 18.00 7.97 9.76
C ASP A 10 18.76 7.49 8.52
N LEU A 11 18.42 6.32 7.98
CA LEU A 11 19.05 5.78 6.77
C LEU A 11 18.83 6.68 5.55
N SER A 12 17.64 7.27 5.43
CA SER A 12 17.33 8.19 4.32
C SER A 12 18.21 9.43 4.39
N LEU A 13 18.40 10.00 5.59
CA LEU A 13 19.29 11.14 5.80
C LEU A 13 20.75 10.78 5.50
N GLU A 14 21.20 9.57 5.86
CA GLU A 14 22.55 9.10 5.52
C GLU A 14 22.75 8.96 4.00
N ILE A 15 21.75 8.45 3.28
CA ILE A 15 21.81 8.28 1.82
C ILE A 15 21.86 9.64 1.10
N GLU A 16 21.14 10.65 1.58
CA GLU A 16 21.15 12.01 1.01
C GLU A 16 22.53 12.68 1.03
N LEU A 17 23.44 12.23 1.92
CA LEU A 17 24.79 12.77 2.04
C LEU A 17 25.80 12.08 1.10
N LEU A 18 25.41 11.02 0.41
CA LEU A 18 26.28 10.26 -0.50
C LEU A 18 26.22 10.83 -1.92
N ASP A 19 27.34 10.72 -2.65
CA ASP A 19 27.34 11.02 -4.09
C ASP A 19 26.44 10.01 -4.83
N GLU A 20 25.72 10.48 -5.85
CA GLU A 20 24.75 9.67 -6.62
C GLU A 20 25.36 8.39 -7.22
N ASP A 21 26.65 8.42 -7.58
CA ASP A 21 27.39 7.28 -8.16
C ASP A 21 27.92 6.28 -7.11
N THR A 22 27.79 6.59 -5.82
CA THR A 22 28.26 5.73 -4.73
C THR A 22 27.50 4.41 -4.74
N LYS A 23 28.23 3.29 -4.68
CA LYS A 23 27.62 1.96 -4.60
C LYS A 23 27.23 1.61 -3.17
N ILE A 24 25.95 1.30 -2.96
CA ILE A 24 25.37 0.85 -1.69
C ILE A 24 24.81 -0.56 -1.81
N ASP A 25 24.70 -1.26 -0.68
CA ASP A 25 24.07 -2.58 -0.62
C ASP A 25 22.54 -2.44 -0.49
N TYR A 26 21.82 -2.78 -1.56
CA TYR A 26 20.36 -2.78 -1.63
C TYR A 26 19.80 -4.18 -1.37
N LYS A 27 18.88 -4.31 -0.42
CA LYS A 27 18.31 -5.59 0.01
C LYS A 27 17.09 -5.99 -0.81
N ILE A 28 17.11 -7.20 -1.38
CA ILE A 28 15.98 -7.82 -2.08
C ILE A 28 15.72 -9.19 -1.47
N GLY A 29 14.59 -9.34 -0.76
CA GLY A 29 14.31 -10.56 0.01
C GLY A 29 15.41 -10.82 1.05
N ASP A 30 16.11 -11.94 0.91
CA ASP A 30 17.22 -12.34 1.79
C ASP A 30 18.61 -12.09 1.19
N THR A 31 18.71 -11.37 0.06
CA THR A 31 19.97 -11.11 -0.65
C THR A 31 20.24 -9.61 -0.75
N PHE A 32 21.52 -9.24 -0.90
CA PHE A 32 21.95 -7.87 -1.15
C PHE A 32 22.62 -7.76 -2.53
N ILE A 33 22.34 -6.66 -3.23
CA ILE A 33 22.96 -6.31 -4.51
C ILE A 33 23.56 -4.91 -4.43
N LYS A 34 24.62 -4.65 -5.19
CA LYS A 34 25.22 -3.31 -5.25
C LYS A 34 24.54 -2.45 -6.30
N LEU A 35 23.88 -1.39 -5.86
CA LEU A 35 23.29 -0.36 -6.72
C LEU A 35 23.96 0.98 -6.45
N THR A 36 23.97 1.87 -7.43
CA THR A 36 24.27 3.28 -7.16
C THR A 36 23.16 3.89 -6.30
N VAL A 37 23.45 5.00 -5.62
CA VAL A 37 22.45 5.74 -4.85
C VAL A 37 21.29 6.16 -5.76
N SER A 38 21.58 6.67 -6.97
CA SER A 38 20.53 7.03 -7.95
C SER A 38 19.65 5.84 -8.35
N GLU A 39 20.24 4.70 -8.71
CA GLU A 39 19.51 3.47 -9.06
C GLU A 39 18.65 2.95 -7.89
N ALA A 40 19.13 3.09 -6.65
CA ALA A 40 18.41 2.66 -5.47
C ALA A 40 17.21 3.58 -5.17
N ILE A 41 17.39 4.90 -5.26
CA ILE A 41 16.31 5.88 -5.06
C ILE A 41 15.21 5.68 -6.10
N GLU A 42 15.56 5.58 -7.39
CA GLU A 42 14.58 5.36 -8.47
C GLU A 42 13.75 4.09 -8.24
N ARG A 43 14.40 3.01 -7.78
CA ARG A 43 13.69 1.77 -7.43
C ARG A 43 12.73 1.96 -6.26
N ILE A 44 13.17 2.62 -5.19
CA ILE A 44 12.33 2.88 -4.01
C ILE A 44 11.11 3.71 -4.39
N GLU A 45 11.29 4.74 -5.21
CA GLU A 45 10.19 5.58 -5.70
C GLU A 45 9.20 4.77 -6.55
N SER A 46 9.69 3.98 -7.50
CA SER A 46 8.85 3.12 -8.33
C SER A 46 8.07 2.08 -7.52
N GLU A 47 8.70 1.46 -6.52
CA GLU A 47 8.06 0.51 -5.62
C GLU A 47 6.96 1.19 -4.78
N LYS A 48 7.24 2.40 -4.27
CA LYS A 48 6.26 3.21 -3.53
C LYS A 48 5.04 3.54 -4.39
N GLU A 49 5.24 4.01 -5.61
CA GLU A 49 4.16 4.31 -6.56
C GLU A 49 3.31 3.06 -6.85
N SER A 50 3.95 1.90 -7.06
CA SER A 50 3.25 0.63 -7.27
C SER A 50 2.43 0.20 -6.05
N LEU A 51 2.95 0.41 -4.84
CA LEU A 51 2.23 0.13 -3.59
C LEU A 51 1.02 1.05 -3.41
N ASP A 52 1.20 2.35 -3.68
CA ASP A 52 0.12 3.35 -3.59
C ASP A 52 -1.01 3.02 -4.59
N ALA A 53 -0.66 2.70 -5.84
CA ALA A 53 -1.62 2.27 -6.86
C ALA A 53 -2.38 0.99 -6.46
N THR A 54 -1.69 0.03 -5.83
CA THR A 54 -2.31 -1.20 -5.34
C THR A 54 -3.27 -0.91 -4.19
N THR A 55 -2.88 -0.03 -3.26
CA THR A 55 -3.71 0.41 -2.14
C THR A 55 -4.99 1.08 -2.62
N ASP A 56 -4.88 1.98 -3.61
CA ASP A 56 -6.05 2.67 -4.14
C ASP A 56 -6.97 1.74 -4.92
N LYS A 57 -6.42 0.78 -5.66
CA LYS A 57 -7.22 -0.29 -6.26
C LYS A 57 -8.00 -1.09 -5.22
N MET A 58 -7.37 -1.47 -4.10
CA MET A 58 -8.05 -2.19 -3.02
C MET A 58 -9.17 -1.34 -2.39
N LYS A 59 -8.94 -0.04 -2.16
CA LYS A 59 -9.98 0.87 -1.66
C LYS A 59 -11.16 0.96 -2.61
N GLN A 60 -10.91 1.04 -3.92
CA GLN A 60 -11.97 1.05 -4.92
C GLN A 60 -12.78 -0.24 -4.87
N GLN A 61 -12.12 -1.41 -4.83
CA GLN A 61 -12.81 -2.70 -4.70
C GLN A 61 -13.67 -2.79 -3.43
N ILE A 62 -13.20 -2.26 -2.31
CA ILE A 62 -13.99 -2.20 -1.07
C ILE A 62 -15.22 -1.31 -1.26
N SER A 63 -15.07 -0.17 -1.93
CA SER A 63 -16.19 0.74 -2.23
C SER A 63 -17.22 0.07 -3.13
N ASP A 64 -16.77 -0.60 -4.19
CA ASP A 64 -17.64 -1.28 -5.15
C ASP A 64 -18.44 -2.40 -4.45
N LEU A 65 -17.77 -3.22 -3.63
CA LEU A 65 -18.42 -4.29 -2.87
C LEU A 65 -19.44 -3.76 -1.86
N LYS A 66 -19.16 -2.62 -1.22
CA LYS A 66 -20.14 -1.97 -0.33
C LYS A 66 -21.37 -1.49 -1.10
N SER A 67 -21.17 -0.87 -2.26
CA SER A 67 -22.27 -0.44 -3.12
C SER A 67 -23.14 -1.64 -3.56
N GLU A 68 -22.50 -2.72 -4.00
CA GLU A 68 -23.20 -3.95 -4.39
C GLU A 68 -23.99 -4.55 -3.21
N MET A 69 -23.40 -4.56 -2.01
CA MET A 69 -24.07 -5.03 -0.80
C MET A 69 -25.31 -4.19 -0.47
N ASP A 70 -25.21 -2.86 -0.58
CA ASP A 70 -26.33 -1.94 -0.31
C ASP A 70 -27.47 -2.12 -1.34
N GLU A 71 -27.12 -2.31 -2.62
CA GLU A 71 -28.09 -2.62 -3.67
C GLU A 71 -28.82 -3.95 -3.42
N LEU A 72 -28.08 -5.00 -3.05
CA LEU A 72 -28.66 -6.30 -2.72
C LEU A 72 -29.55 -6.21 -1.47
N LYS A 73 -29.14 -5.48 -0.43
CA LYS A 73 -29.97 -5.21 0.74
C LYS A 73 -31.27 -4.53 0.34
N ALA A 74 -31.23 -3.50 -0.50
CA ALA A 74 -32.42 -2.80 -0.98
C ALA A 74 -33.37 -3.73 -1.75
N GLN A 75 -32.83 -4.59 -2.61
CA GLN A 75 -33.63 -5.59 -3.33
C GLN A 75 -34.31 -6.59 -2.39
N LEU A 76 -33.58 -7.09 -1.38
CA LEU A 76 -34.11 -8.02 -0.38
C LEU A 76 -35.21 -7.36 0.47
N TYR A 77 -34.99 -6.13 0.95
CA TYR A 77 -36.01 -5.38 1.68
C TYR A 77 -37.23 -5.07 0.82
N SER A 78 -37.06 -4.77 -0.47
CA SER A 78 -38.20 -4.58 -1.39
C SER A 78 -39.03 -5.86 -1.55
N LYS A 79 -38.37 -7.03 -1.57
CA LYS A 79 -39.04 -8.32 -1.79
C LYS A 79 -39.66 -8.94 -0.54
N PHE A 80 -39.00 -8.79 0.61
CA PHE A 80 -39.37 -9.47 1.86
C PHE A 80 -39.86 -8.51 2.94
N GLY A 81 -39.73 -7.19 2.75
CA GLY A 81 -40.23 -6.17 3.67
C GLY A 81 -39.76 -6.37 5.11
N ASN A 82 -40.69 -6.24 6.05
CA ASN A 82 -40.43 -6.39 7.49
C ASN A 82 -40.26 -7.84 7.96
N SER A 83 -40.29 -8.83 7.06
CA SER A 83 -40.09 -10.24 7.40
C SER A 83 -38.62 -10.61 7.61
N ILE A 84 -37.69 -9.70 7.31
CA ILE A 84 -36.24 -9.88 7.47
C ILE A 84 -35.62 -8.64 8.14
N ASN A 85 -34.47 -8.81 8.80
CA ASN A 85 -33.66 -7.71 9.32
C ASN A 85 -32.18 -8.00 9.01
N LEU A 86 -31.60 -7.21 8.10
CA LEU A 86 -30.24 -7.40 7.55
C LEU A 86 -29.21 -6.43 8.13
N ASP A 87 -29.59 -5.60 9.11
CA ASP A 87 -28.74 -4.55 9.70
C ASP A 87 -28.29 -4.88 11.13
N LYS A 88 -28.38 -6.16 11.52
CA LYS A 88 -27.67 -6.70 12.66
C LYS A 88 -26.28 -7.12 12.21
N ASP A 89 -25.37 -6.15 12.09
CA ASP A 89 -23.90 -6.23 12.26
C ASP A 89 -23.24 -4.93 11.77
#